data_AF-D6RCD1-F1
#
_entry.id   AF-D6RCD1-F1
#
_cell.length_a   1.000
_cell.length_b   1.000
_cell.length_c   1.000
_cell.angle_alpha   90.00
_cell.angle_beta   90.00
_cell.angle_gamma   90.00
#
_symmetry.space_group_name_H-M   'P 1'
#
loop_
_entity.id
_entity.type
_entity.pdbx_description
1 polymer ?
#
loop_
_entity_poly.entity_id
_entity_poly.type
_entity_poly.pdbx_seq_one_letter_code
_entity_poly.pdbx_strand_id
1 'polypeptide(L)' 'MDLGAITKYSALHAKPNGLILQYGTAGFRTKAEHLDHVMFRMGLLAVLRSKQTKSTIGVMVTASHNPETMV' A
#
# COMPACT_ATOMS: atom_id res chain seq x y z
N MET A 1 -1.99 6.09 -18.28
CA MET A 1 -1.10 5.81 -17.12
C MET A 1 0.13 5.18 -17.73
N ASP A 2 1.33 5.65 -17.40
CA ASP A 2 2.56 5.17 -18.04
C ASP A 2 2.98 3.82 -17.45
N LEU A 3 2.82 2.75 -18.24
CA LEU A 3 3.14 1.37 -17.83
C LEU A 3 4.65 1.15 -17.64
N GLY A 4 5.48 1.84 -18.40
CA GLY A 4 6.95 1.76 -18.28
C GLY A 4 7.42 2.34 -16.96
N ALA A 5 6.93 3.53 -16.61
CA ALA A 5 7.19 4.14 -15.32
C ALA A 5 6.67 3.28 -14.15
N ILE A 6 5.45 2.74 -14.24
CA ILE A 6 4.88 1.88 -13.17
C ILE A 6 5.75 0.65 -12.96
N THR A 7 6.17 -0.02 -14.03
CA THR A 7 7.01 -1.22 -13.95
C THR A 7 8.36 -0.89 -13.29
N LYS A 8 8.99 0.21 -13.73
CA LYS A 8 10.25 0.69 -13.16
C LYS A 8 10.14 0.98 -11.66
N TYR A 9 9.14 1.75 -11.22
CA TYR A 9 8.99 2.11 -9.81
C TYR A 9 8.48 0.94 -8.96
N SER A 10 7.65 0.06 -9.51
CA SER A 10 7.22 -1.16 -8.81
C SER A 10 8.38 -2.06 -8.46
N ALA A 11 9.45 -2.09 -9.27
CA ALA A 11 10.64 -2.88 -8.99
C ALA A 11 11.44 -2.36 -7.77
N LEU A 12 11.33 -1.07 -7.45
CA LEU A 12 11.93 -0.49 -6.24
C LEU A 12 11.18 -0.88 -4.96
N HIS A 13 9.94 -1.36 -5.08
CA HIS A 13 9.04 -1.72 -3.99
C HIS A 13 8.62 -3.19 -4.10
N ALA A 14 9.62 -4.07 -4.17
CA ALA A 14 9.44 -5.51 -4.36
C ALA A 14 8.75 -6.14 -3.14
N LYS A 15 7.80 -7.04 -3.40
CA LYS A 15 7.16 -7.82 -2.34
C LYS A 15 8.13 -8.90 -1.85
N PRO A 16 8.40 -9.02 -0.54
CA PRO A 16 9.21 -10.11 0.00
C PRO A 16 8.63 -11.49 -0.35
N ASN A 17 9.50 -12.43 -0.69
CA ASN A 17 9.09 -13.80 -1.01
C ASN A 17 8.41 -14.46 0.19
N GLY A 18 7.33 -15.21 -0.07
CA GLY A 18 6.58 -15.92 0.98
C GLY A 18 5.72 -15.05 1.91
N LEU A 19 5.82 -13.71 1.84
CA LEU A 19 5.01 -12.83 2.66
C LEU A 19 3.54 -12.87 2.20
N ILE A 20 2.63 -13.22 3.10
CA ILE A 20 1.18 -13.14 2.88
C ILE A 20 0.63 -12.03 3.76
N LEU A 21 -0.10 -11.09 3.16
CA LEU A 21 -0.72 -9.97 3.85
C LEU A 21 -2.23 -10.01 3.62
N GLN A 22 -2.99 -9.73 4.67
CA GLN A 22 -4.44 -9.64 4.62
C GLN A 22 -4.86 -8.18 4.73
N TYR A 23 -5.81 -7.77 3.89
CA TYR A 23 -6.53 -6.52 4.07
C TYR A 23 -7.67 -6.77 5.07
N GLY A 24 -7.53 -6.29 6.30
CA GLY A 24 -8.54 -6.43 7.34
C GLY A 24 -9.50 -5.23 7.40
N THR A 25 -10.34 -5.20 8.43
CA THR A 25 -11.28 -4.08 8.69
C THR A 25 -10.59 -2.72 8.71
N ALA A 26 -9.35 -2.67 9.22
CA ALA A 26 -8.56 -1.46 9.36
C ALA A 26 -7.43 -1.33 8.30
N GLY A 27 -7.60 -2.01 7.17
CA GLY A 27 -6.61 -2.06 6.09
C GLY A 27 -5.45 -3.02 6.37
N PHE A 28 -4.32 -2.78 5.70
CA PHE A 28 -3.08 -3.50 5.95
C PHE A 28 -2.39 -2.95 7.20
N ARG A 29 -2.17 -3.80 8.20
CA ARG A 29 -1.41 -3.46 9.43
C ARG A 29 -0.49 -4.62 9.79
N THR A 30 0.80 -4.32 9.89
CA THR A 30 1.86 -5.26 10.30
C THR A 30 3.12 -4.43 10.63
N LYS A 31 4.27 -5.09 10.86
CA LYS A 31 5.58 -4.44 11.00
C LYS A 31 5.87 -3.54 9.79
N ALA A 32 6.40 -2.34 10.05
CA ALA A 32 6.61 -1.31 9.03
C ALA A 32 7.51 -1.79 7.87
N GLU A 33 8.52 -2.60 8.17
CA GLU A 33 9.44 -3.22 7.20
C GLU A 33 8.73 -4.09 6.15
N HIS A 34 7.50 -4.54 6.41
CA HIS A 34 6.71 -5.33 5.48
C HIS A 34 5.71 -4.49 4.66
N LEU A 35 5.63 -3.17 4.85
CA LEU A 35 4.57 -2.33 4.27
C LEU A 35 5.01 -1.50 3.05
N ASP A 36 6.30 -1.37 2.74
CA ASP A 36 6.78 -0.53 1.63
C ASP A 36 6.08 -0.86 0.29
N HIS A 37 6.13 -2.14 -0.09
CA HIS A 37 5.49 -2.67 -1.29
C HIS A 37 3.96 -2.49 -1.30
N VAL A 38 3.33 -2.46 -0.12
CA VAL A 38 1.89 -2.23 0.02
C VAL A 38 1.57 -0.77 -0.25
N MET A 39 2.33 0.16 0.33
CA MET A 39 2.08 1.60 0.19
C MET A 39 2.15 2.04 -1.27
N PHE A 40 3.15 1.57 -2.02
CA PHE A 40 3.24 1.82 -3.46
C PHE A 40 1.97 1.37 -4.21
N ARG A 41 1.51 0.14 -3.95
CA ARG A 41 0.33 -0.43 -4.62
C ARG A 41 -0.98 0.26 -4.19
N MET A 42 -1.09 0.67 -2.93
CA MET A 42 -2.25 1.40 -2.43
C MET A 42 -2.38 2.80 -3.04
N GLY A 43 -1.26 3.47 -3.34
CA GLY A 43 -1.27 4.71 -4.12
C GLY A 43 -1.88 4.51 -5.51
N LEU A 44 -1.47 3.45 -6.22
CA LEU A 44 -2.06 3.11 -7.52
C LEU A 44 -3.55 2.78 -7.41
N LEU A 45 -3.94 2.01 -6.40
CA LEU A 45 -5.35 1.69 -6.15
C LEU A 45 -6.19 2.95 -5.87
N ALA A 46 -5.67 3.89 -5.08
CA ALA A 46 -6.35 5.15 -4.79
C ALA A 46 -6.58 5.98 -6.07
N VAL A 47 -5.58 6.05 -6.96
CA VAL A 47 -5.71 6.71 -8.27
C VAL A 47 -6.75 6.02 -9.15
N LEU A 48 -6.73 4.69 -9.24
CA LEU A 48 -7.72 3.94 -10.02
C LEU A 48 -9.14 4.14 -9.47
N ARG A 49 -9.30 4.09 -8.14
CA ARG A 49 -10.58 4.31 -7.47
C ARG A 49 -11.09 5.73 -7.74
N SER A 50 -10.23 6.74 -7.63
CA SER A 50 -10.60 8.14 -7.89
C SER A 50 -11.10 8.33 -9.32
N LYS A 51 -10.41 7.74 -10.31
CA LYS A 51 -10.84 7.77 -11.72
C LYS A 51 -12.18 7.07 -11.93
N GLN A 52 -12.38 5.92 -11.28
CA GLN A 52 -13.62 5.14 -11.40
C GLN A 52 -14.82 5.86 -10.79
N THR A 53 -14.65 6.52 -9.63
CA THR A 53 -15.75 7.19 -8.93
C THR A 53 -15.89 8.67 -9.28
N LYS A 54 -14.91 9.25 -10.00
CA LYS A 54 -14.80 10.69 -10.25
C LYS A 54 -14.86 11.49 -8.93
N SER A 55 -14.14 11.02 -7.91
CA SER A 55 -14.14 11.64 -6.57
C SER A 55 -12.75 11.60 -5.95
N THR A 56 -12.52 12.47 -4.97
CA THR A 56 -11.31 12.46 -4.15
C THR A 56 -11.27 11.20 -3.28
N ILE A 57 -10.13 10.50 -3.28
CA ILE A 57 -9.89 9.32 -2.44
C ILE A 57 -8.80 9.64 -1.43
N GLY A 58 -9.12 9.47 -0.15
CA GLY A 58 -8.14 9.62 0.93
C GLY A 58 -7.37 8.32 1.17
N VAL A 59 -6.08 8.46 1.54
CA VAL A 59 -5.25 7.37 2.04
C VAL A 59 -4.74 7.79 3.42
N MET A 60 -4.99 6.96 4.43
CA MET A 60 -4.50 7.20 5.79
C MET A 60 -3.37 6.22 6.10
N VAL A 61 -2.20 6.75 6.47
CA VAL A 61 -1.06 5.97 6.96
C VAL A 61 -1.07 6.05 8.48
N THR A 62 -1.49 4.96 9.14
CA THR A 62 -1.56 4.90 10.60
C THR A 62 -1.55 3.47 11.10
N ALA A 63 -0.91 3.27 12.26
CA ALA A 63 -1.06 2.07 13.05
C ALA A 63 -2.02 2.28 14.25
N SER A 64 -2.67 3.45 14.36
CA SER A 64 -3.61 3.79 15.44
C SER A 64 -3.00 3.60 16.83
N HIS A 65 -3.46 2.60 17.59
CA HIS A 65 -2.97 2.28 18.94
C HIS A 65 -1.82 1.26 18.95
N ASN A 66 -1.45 0.73 17.78
CA ASN A 66 -0.37 -0.23 17.69
C ASN A 66 0.97 0.43 18.09
N PRO A 67 1.89 -0.33 18.71
CA PRO A 67 3.19 0.18 19.09
C PRO A 67 4.02 0.60 17.87
N GLU A 68 5.00 1.47 18.10
CA GLU A 68 5.95 1.89 17.05
C GLU A 68 6.75 0.72 16.48
N THR A 69 7.12 -0.22 17.34
CA THR A 69 7.81 -1.46 17.01
C THR A 69 6.98 -2.63 17.52
N MET A 70 6.47 -3.48 16.63
CA MET A 70 5.91 -4.77 17.06
C MET A 70 7.09 -5.67 17.44
N VAL A 71 7.17 -6.03 18.73
CA VAL A 71 8.11 -7.04 19.24
C VAL A 71 7.77 -8.38 18.59
#